data_AF-A0A7J8ALA0-F1
#
_entry.id   AF-A0A7J8ALA0-F1
#
_cell.length_a   1.000
_cell.length_b   1.000
_cell.length_c   1.000
_cell.angle_alpha   90.00
_cell.angle_beta   90.00
_cell.angle_gamma   90.00
#
_symmetry.space_group_name_H-M   'P 1'
#
loop_
_entity.id
_entity.type
_entity.pdbx_description
1 polymer ?
#
loop_
_entity_poly.entity_id
_entity_poly.type
_entity_poly.pdbx_seq_one_letter_code
_entity_poly.pdbx_strand_id
1 'polypeptide(L)'
;MKELALITEAGFRALLSAPWYLNRISYGPDWEDFYRVDPLSFEGSPEQKALVIGGEACMWGEYVDSTNLVPRLWPRAGAVAERLWSNKVVTDPDFAFKRLAHFRCELLRRGVQAQPLSVGYCEQEFEQI
;
A
#
# COMPACT_ATOMS: atom_id res chain seq x y z
N MET A 1 10.92 10.63 7.79
CA MET A 1 11.96 10.10 6.88
C MET A 1 13.40 10.37 7.36
N LYS A 2 13.62 10.94 8.55
CA LYS A 2 14.96 11.20 9.11
C LYS A 2 15.83 9.92 9.21
N GLU A 3 15.23 8.80 9.60
CA GLU A 3 15.95 7.51 9.70
C GLU A 3 16.50 7.04 8.36
N LEU A 4 15.75 7.18 7.26
CA LEU A 4 16.25 6.82 5.93
C LEU A 4 17.45 7.67 5.53
N ALA A 5 17.43 8.97 5.83
CA ALA A 5 18.57 9.84 5.57
C ALA A 5 19.81 9.34 6.33
N LEU A 6 19.70 9.07 7.63
CA LEU A 6 20.81 8.59 8.47
C LEU A 6 21.39 7.25 7.98
N ILE A 7 20.53 6.28 7.66
CA ILE A 7 20.95 4.94 7.22
C ILE A 7 21.68 5.01 5.88
N THR A 8 21.13 5.79 4.94
CA THR A 8 21.71 5.93 3.60
C THR A 8 22.96 6.81 3.59
N GLU A 9 23.04 7.82 4.47
CA GLU A 9 24.26 8.63 4.69
C GLU A 9 25.39 7.77 5.25
N ALA A 10 25.07 6.81 6.12
CA ALA A 10 26.01 5.80 6.60
C ALA A 10 26.39 4.73 5.54
N GLY A 11 25.85 4.82 4.32
CA GLY A 11 26.20 3.95 3.20
C GLY A 11 25.47 2.60 3.17
N PHE A 12 24.44 2.40 3.99
CA PHE A 12 23.67 1.15 4.04
C PHE A 12 22.44 1.19 3.13
N ARG A 13 22.09 0.02 2.57
CA ARG A 13 20.83 -0.17 1.85
C ARG A 13 19.66 -0.16 2.82
N ALA A 14 18.53 0.45 2.41
CA ALA A 14 17.37 0.64 3.26
C ALA A 14 16.07 0.13 2.63
N LEU A 15 15.17 -0.36 3.49
CA LEU A 15 13.78 -0.69 3.18
C LEU A 15 12.86 0.20 4.02
N LEU A 16 11.77 0.69 3.43
CA LEU A 16 10.77 1.48 4.13
C LEU A 16 9.52 0.65 4.46
N SER A 17 9.16 0.55 5.74
CA SER A 17 7.89 -0.10 6.14
C SER A 17 7.07 0.74 7.13
N ALA A 18 7.68 1.76 7.75
CA ALA A 18 7.08 2.54 8.83
C ALA A 18 5.69 3.16 8.53
N PRO A 19 5.43 3.74 7.33
CA PRO A 19 4.10 4.29 7.03
C PRO A 19 3.12 3.25 6.47
N TRP A 20 3.54 1.99 6.26
CA TRP A 20 2.75 0.94 5.62
C TRP A 20 2.35 -0.18 6.59
N TYR A 21 1.93 0.20 7.80
CA TYR A 21 1.39 -0.72 8.78
C TYR A 21 -0.10 -0.97 8.56
N LEU A 22 -0.42 -2.01 7.79
CA LEU A 22 -1.80 -2.38 7.46
C LEU A 22 -2.57 -2.88 8.69
N ASN A 23 -1.90 -3.34 9.75
CA ASN A 23 -2.58 -3.84 10.96
C ASN A 23 -3.23 -2.70 11.75
N ARG A 24 -2.71 -1.47 11.60
CA ARG A 24 -3.29 -0.26 12.16
C ARG A 24 -4.42 0.21 11.24
N ILE A 25 -5.65 -0.14 11.59
CA ILE A 25 -6.85 0.30 10.88
C ILE A 25 -7.32 1.65 11.41
N SER A 26 -7.83 2.49 10.52
CA SER A 26 -8.53 3.74 10.85
C SER A 26 -9.84 3.82 10.06
N TYR A 27 -10.75 4.69 10.49
CA TYR A 27 -12.01 4.88 9.76
C TYR A 27 -11.78 5.66 8.46
N GLY A 28 -12.37 5.18 7.36
CA GLY A 28 -12.30 5.83 6.05
C GLY A 28 -11.24 5.24 5.11
N PRO A 29 -10.94 5.93 3.99
CA PRO A 29 -10.04 5.45 2.95
C PRO A 29 -8.55 5.63 3.30
N ASP A 30 -8.09 4.95 4.35
CA ASP A 30 -6.69 4.96 4.81
C ASP A 30 -5.66 4.49 3.76
N TRP A 31 -6.11 3.79 2.71
CA TRP A 31 -5.29 3.41 1.56
C TRP A 31 -4.67 4.62 0.85
N GLU A 32 -5.32 5.80 0.88
CA GLU A 32 -4.78 7.03 0.31
C GLU A 32 -3.51 7.48 1.04
N ASP A 33 -3.48 7.34 2.37
CA ASP A 33 -2.30 7.67 3.17
C ASP A 33 -1.12 6.80 2.76
N PHE A 34 -1.35 5.50 2.55
CA PHE A 34 -0.32 4.57 2.06
C PHE A 34 0.16 4.93 0.66
N TYR A 35 -0.75 5.31 -0.24
CA TYR A 35 -0.45 5.66 -1.62
C TYR A 35 0.37 6.96 -1.74
N ARG A 36 0.09 7.96 -0.88
CA ARG A 36 0.73 9.29 -0.93
C ARG A 36 2.18 9.30 -0.44
N VAL A 37 2.63 8.25 0.25
CA VAL A 37 4.01 8.13 0.73
C VAL A 37 4.98 8.17 -0.46
N ASP A 38 5.93 9.11 -0.46
CA ASP A 38 7.10 9.08 -1.35
C ASP A 38 8.34 8.57 -0.57
N PRO A 39 8.85 7.35 -0.85
CA PRO A 39 10.01 6.78 -0.17
C PRO A 39 11.28 7.62 -0.27
N LEU A 40 11.38 8.48 -1.28
CA LEU A 40 12.56 9.32 -1.54
C LEU A 40 12.37 10.78 -1.07
N SER A 41 11.32 11.05 -0.30
CA SER A 41 11.02 12.35 0.31
C SER A 41 11.85 12.59 1.58
N PHE A 42 13.17 12.68 1.39
CA PHE A 42 14.14 13.09 2.40
C PHE A 42 15.30 13.84 1.75
N GLU A 43 16.09 14.57 2.53
CA GLU A 43 17.30 15.25 2.07
C GLU A 43 18.44 14.26 1.87
N GLY A 44 19.10 14.30 0.72
CA GLY A 44 20.20 13.40 0.37
C GLY A 44 20.56 13.48 -1.10
N SER A 45 21.78 13.09 -1.45
CA SER A 45 22.24 13.07 -2.84
C SER A 45 21.51 11.99 -3.67
N PRO A 46 21.55 12.05 -5.01
CA PRO A 46 21.00 11.00 -5.86
C PRO A 46 21.59 9.61 -5.55
N GLU A 47 22.89 9.54 -5.27
CA GLU A 47 23.61 8.30 -4.94
C GLU A 47 23.15 7.74 -3.59
N GLN A 48 22.94 8.62 -2.61
CA GLN A 48 22.40 8.25 -1.31
C GLN A 48 20.97 7.70 -1.44
N LYS A 49 20.13 8.36 -2.24
CA LYS A 49 18.74 7.92 -2.48
C LYS A 49 18.66 6.58 -3.23
N ALA A 50 19.65 6.25 -4.04
CA ALA A 50 19.73 4.97 -4.75
C ALA A 50 19.93 3.76 -3.80
N LEU A 51 20.34 3.99 -2.55
CA LEU A 51 20.44 2.93 -1.54
C LEU A 51 19.08 2.49 -0.98
N VAL A 52 18.00 3.23 -1.26
CA VAL A 52 16.63 2.79 -0.94
C VAL A 52 16.19 1.77 -2.00
N ILE A 53 16.12 0.51 -1.61
CA ILE A 53 15.85 -0.60 -2.56
C ILE A 53 14.37 -0.99 -2.64
N GLY A 54 13.50 -0.33 -1.86
CA GLY A 54 12.06 -0.57 -1.86
C GLY A 54 11.48 -0.48 -0.45
N GLY A 55 10.51 -1.34 -0.17
CA GLY A 55 9.90 -1.44 1.15
C GLY A 55 8.80 -2.48 1.24
N GLU A 56 8.14 -2.54 2.37
CA GLU A 56 7.20 -3.63 2.69
C GLU A 56 5.93 -3.09 3.33
N ALA A 57 4.79 -3.67 2.96
CA ALA A 57 3.55 -3.50 3.69
C ALA A 57 3.48 -4.55 4.80
N CYS A 58 3.28 -4.11 6.03
CA CYS A 58 3.37 -4.98 7.20
C CYS A 58 1.98 -5.34 7.74
N MET A 59 1.75 -6.64 7.94
CA MET A 59 0.51 -7.19 8.49
C MET A 59 0.80 -8.01 9.75
N TRP A 60 0.93 -7.31 10.88
CA TRP A 60 1.11 -7.96 12.18
C TRP A 60 -0.18 -8.64 12.67
N GLY A 61 0.01 -9.77 13.37
CA GLY A 61 -1.03 -10.75 13.68
C GLY A 61 -1.76 -10.54 15.01
N GLU A 62 -1.57 -9.43 15.74
CA GLU A 62 -2.14 -9.28 17.08
C GLU A 62 -3.68 -9.32 17.08
N TYR A 63 -4.30 -8.81 16.00
CA TYR A 63 -5.75 -8.80 15.78
C TYR A 63 -6.11 -9.30 14.38
N VAL A 64 -5.23 -10.09 13.78
CA VAL A 64 -5.36 -10.59 12.42
C VAL A 64 -5.11 -12.10 12.40
N ASP A 65 -6.07 -12.84 11.86
CA ASP A 65 -5.98 -14.28 11.65
C ASP A 65 -6.68 -14.67 10.33
N SER A 66 -6.89 -15.96 10.09
CA SER A 66 -7.56 -16.46 8.88
C SER A 66 -8.97 -15.92 8.65
N THR A 67 -9.65 -15.43 9.70
CA THR A 67 -11.02 -14.93 9.61
C THR A 67 -11.11 -13.55 8.97
N ASN A 68 -10.04 -12.75 9.03
CA ASN A 68 -10.07 -11.35 8.62
C ASN A 68 -8.84 -10.88 7.83
N LEU A 69 -7.84 -11.74 7.60
CA LEU A 69 -6.60 -11.39 6.91
C LEU A 69 -6.85 -10.81 5.51
N VAL A 70 -7.55 -11.55 4.65
CA VAL A 70 -7.74 -11.18 3.24
C VAL A 70 -8.49 -9.84 3.08
N PRO A 71 -9.66 -9.62 3.72
CA PRO A 71 -10.36 -8.35 3.59
C PRO A 71 -9.58 -7.18 4.19
N ARG A 72 -8.83 -7.40 5.29
CA ARG A 72 -7.99 -6.35 5.86
C ARG A 72 -6.81 -6.00 4.94
N LEU A 73 -6.23 -6.98 4.27
CA LEU A 73 -5.04 -6.80 3.46
C LEU A 73 -5.35 -6.19 2.09
N TRP A 74 -6.37 -6.68 1.39
CA TRP A 74 -6.73 -6.23 0.04
C TRP A 74 -8.02 -5.41 0.02
N PRO A 75 -8.09 -4.31 -0.77
CA PRO A 75 -7.09 -3.84 -1.74
C PRO A 75 -6.08 -2.84 -1.17
N ARG A 76 -6.05 -2.59 0.16
CA ARG A 76 -5.19 -1.57 0.78
C ARG A 76 -3.70 -1.79 0.51
N ALA A 77 -3.22 -3.03 0.57
CA ALA A 77 -1.85 -3.38 0.19
C ALA A 77 -1.52 -3.05 -1.28
N GLY A 78 -2.54 -2.98 -2.16
CA GLY A 78 -2.39 -2.56 -3.55
C GLY A 78 -1.93 -1.12 -3.71
N ALA A 79 -2.26 -0.24 -2.77
CA ALA A 79 -1.75 1.13 -2.74
C ALA A 79 -0.22 1.17 -2.56
N VAL A 80 0.29 0.33 -1.66
CA VAL A 80 1.75 0.17 -1.43
C VAL A 80 2.41 -0.48 -2.63
N ALA A 81 1.79 -1.50 -3.21
CA ALA A 81 2.29 -2.18 -4.40
C ALA A 81 2.46 -1.19 -5.57
N GLU A 82 1.48 -0.32 -5.80
CA GLU A 82 1.57 0.69 -6.86
C GLU A 82 2.67 1.71 -6.58
N ARG A 83 2.85 2.15 -5.32
CA ARG A 83 3.91 3.09 -4.95
C ARG A 83 5.31 2.50 -5.18
N LEU A 84 5.49 1.20 -4.93
CA LEU A 84 6.79 0.54 -5.08
C LEU A 84 7.11 0.16 -6.52
N TRP A 85 6.11 0.07 -7.40
CA TRP A 85 6.29 -0.34 -8.80
C TRP A 85 6.22 0.83 -9.79
N SER A 86 5.24 1.71 -9.62
CA SER A 86 4.94 2.76 -10.59
C SER A 86 5.94 3.91 -10.54
N ASN A 87 5.98 4.70 -11.62
CA ASN A 87 6.81 5.89 -11.67
C ASN A 87 6.45 6.87 -10.55
N LYS A 88 7.45 7.55 -10.00
CA LYS A 88 7.31 8.59 -8.98
C LYS A 88 6.20 9.61 -9.28
N VAL A 89 5.99 9.98 -10.55
CA VAL A 89 4.99 10.99 -10.95
C VAL A 89 3.54 10.49 -10.88
N VAL A 90 3.32 9.17 -10.77
CA VAL A 90 1.99 8.58 -10.64
C VAL A 90 1.55 8.70 -9.17
N THR A 91 0.90 9.82 -8.86
CA THR A 91 0.46 10.14 -7.48
C THR A 91 -0.96 10.70 -7.39
N ASP A 92 -1.69 10.80 -8.50
CA ASP A 92 -3.05 11.33 -8.52
C ASP A 92 -4.02 10.37 -7.80
N PRO A 93 -4.61 10.76 -6.66
CA PRO A 93 -5.52 9.91 -5.89
C PRO A 93 -6.83 9.60 -6.64
N ASP A 94 -7.34 10.53 -7.45
CA ASP A 94 -8.61 10.33 -8.16
C ASP A 94 -8.44 9.29 -9.29
N PHE A 95 -7.30 9.36 -10.00
CA PHE A 95 -6.95 8.36 -10.98
C PHE A 95 -6.60 7.00 -10.35
N ALA A 96 -5.93 7.01 -9.19
CA ALA A 96 -5.66 5.79 -8.43
C ALA A 96 -6.95 5.11 -7.97
N PHE A 97 -7.91 5.86 -7.41
CA PHE A 97 -9.19 5.33 -6.96
C PHE A 97 -9.94 4.60 -8.08
N LYS A 98 -10.05 5.22 -9.27
CA LYS A 98 -10.72 4.61 -10.43
C LYS A 98 -10.14 3.24 -10.79
N ARG A 99 -8.81 3.14 -10.86
CA ARG A 99 -8.14 1.89 -11.23
C ARG A 99 -8.15 0.86 -10.10
N LEU A 100 -7.98 1.30 -8.85
CA LEU A 100 -7.96 0.43 -7.69
C LEU A 100 -9.35 -0.16 -7.39
N ALA A 101 -10.42 0.63 -7.59
CA ALA A 101 -11.80 0.15 -7.49
C ALA A 101 -12.12 -0.87 -8.57
N HIS A 102 -11.70 -0.62 -9.81
CA HIS A 102 -11.84 -1.59 -10.90
C HIS A 102 -11.03 -2.88 -10.61
N PHE A 103 -9.77 -2.73 -10.17
CA PHE A 103 -8.91 -3.86 -9.79
C PHE A 103 -9.51 -4.66 -8.62
N ARG A 104 -10.16 -4.00 -7.65
CA ARG A 104 -10.88 -4.67 -6.57
C ARG A 104 -11.98 -5.58 -7.12
N CYS A 105 -12.78 -5.13 -8.08
CA CYS A 105 -13.78 -6.02 -8.70
C CYS A 105 -13.16 -7.21 -9.43
N GLU A 106 -12.02 -7.01 -10.09
CA GLU A 106 -11.26 -8.10 -10.71
C GLU A 106 -10.69 -9.08 -9.67
N LEU A 107 -10.26 -8.60 -8.49
CA LEU A 107 -9.85 -9.45 -7.37
C LEU A 107 -11.02 -10.31 -6.87
N LEU A 108 -12.22 -9.73 -6.74
CA LEU A 108 -13.43 -10.46 -6.37
C LEU A 108 -13.74 -11.57 -7.36
N ARG A 109 -13.71 -11.25 -8.67
CA ARG A 109 -13.90 -12.23 -9.74
C ARG A 109 -12.89 -13.39 -9.69
N ARG A 110 -11.69 -13.13 -9.17
CA ARG A 110 -10.63 -14.14 -8.96
C ARG A 110 -10.75 -14.91 -7.63
N GLY A 111 -11.82 -14.70 -6.86
CA GLY A 111 -12.05 -15.36 -5.58
C GLY A 111 -11.30 -14.74 -4.39
N VAL A 112 -10.76 -13.53 -4.54
CA VAL A 112 -10.10 -12.81 -3.44
C VAL A 112 -11.14 -11.98 -2.68
N GLN A 113 -11.28 -12.22 -1.38
CA GLN A 113 -12.21 -11.51 -0.50
C GLN A 113 -11.71 -10.09 -0.15
N ALA A 114 -11.57 -9.22 -1.15
CA ALA A 114 -11.09 -7.85 -0.98
C ALA A 114 -12.21 -6.91 -0.48
N GLN A 115 -11.92 -6.10 0.54
CA GLN A 115 -12.88 -5.14 1.09
C GLN A 115 -13.20 -3.99 0.10
N PRO A 116 -14.34 -3.31 0.22
CA PRO A 116 -14.64 -2.14 -0.62
C PRO A 116 -13.75 -0.94 -0.26
N LEU A 117 -13.50 -0.05 -1.23
CA LEU A 117 -12.77 1.20 -1.03
C LEU A 117 -13.69 2.35 -0.57
N SER A 118 -14.93 2.36 -1.03
CA SER A 118 -15.97 3.35 -0.74
C SER A 118 -17.34 2.77 -1.15
N VAL A 119 -18.38 3.60 -1.17
CA VAL A 119 -19.69 3.26 -1.75
C VAL A 119 -19.57 2.87 -3.23
N GLY A 120 -20.34 1.85 -3.64
CA GLY A 120 -20.32 1.29 -5.00
C GLY A 120 -20.73 -0.18 -5.02
N TYR A 121 -20.54 -0.84 -6.15
CA TYR A 121 -20.78 -2.28 -6.33
C TYR A 121 -19.86 -2.85 -7.42
N CYS A 122 -19.69 -4.17 -7.42
CA CYS A 122 -19.13 -4.93 -8.53
C CYS A 122 -20.23 -5.77 -9.19
N GLU A 123 -20.19 -5.94 -10.51
CA GLU A 123 -21.23 -6.70 -11.23
C GLU A 123 -21.32 -8.16 -10.75
N GLN A 124 -20.17 -8.74 -10.38
CA GLN A 124 -20.08 -10.00 -9.64
C GLN A 124 -19.71 -9.68 -8.20
N GLU A 125 -20.70 -9.72 -7.30
CA GLU A 125 -20.46 -9.58 -5.86
C GLU A 125 -19.84 -10.86 -5.28
N PHE A 126 -19.15 -10.71 -4.15
CA PHE A 126 -18.44 -11.82 -3.53
C PHE A 126 -19.41 -12.76 -2.81
N GLU A 127 -19.59 -13.96 -3.35
CA GLU A 127 -20.30 -15.07 -2.71
C GLU A 127 -19.37 -16.31 -2.70
N GLN A 128 -19.06 -16.82 -1.51
CA GLN A 128 -18.38 -18.11 -1.38
C GLN A 128 -19.44 -19.21 -1.44
N ILE A 129 -19.52 -19.90 -2.58
CA ILE A 129 -20.30 -21.13 -2.75
C ILE A 129 -19.40 -22.33 -2.46
#